data_AF-A0A0B8PH20-F1
#
_entry.id   AF-A0A0B8PH20-F1
#
_cell.length_a   1.000
_cell.length_b   1.000
_cell.length_c   1.000
_cell.angle_alpha   90.00
_cell.angle_beta   90.00
_cell.angle_gamma   90.00
#
_symmetry.space_group_name_H-M   'P 1'
#
loop_
_entity.id
_entity.type
_entity.pdbx_description
1 polymer ?
#
loop_
_entity_poly.entity_id
_entity_poly.type
_entity_poly.pdbx_seq_one_letter_code
_entity_poly.pdbx_strand_id
1 'polypeptide(L)'
;MGHQTVLKQVKQKAKQLGLAAVVMTFEPQPLELFMRQKAPARLTRLRDKFVQLSKLDLDRLLCINFNKEFAQLPAKQFVEKLLIEQLGVKYLVVGDDFRFGKDRQGDFAFCSKRARSMVLKLSVQRAFV
;
A
#
# COMPACT_ATOMS: atom_id res chain seq x y z
N MET A 1 -6.33 -0.92 -16.35
CA MET A 1 -5.29 -1.98 -16.18
C MET A 1 -4.22 -1.65 -15.10
N GLY A 2 -4.36 -0.56 -14.33
CA GLY A 2 -3.31 -0.05 -13.43
C GLY A 2 -2.79 -0.99 -12.32
N HIS A 3 -3.65 -1.77 -11.64
CA HIS A 3 -3.20 -2.66 -10.56
C HIS A 3 -2.23 -3.75 -11.03
N GLN A 4 -2.43 -4.29 -12.24
CA GLN A 4 -1.52 -5.32 -12.78
C GLN A 4 -0.11 -4.78 -13.01
N THR A 5 0.02 -3.50 -13.40
CA THR A 5 1.31 -2.84 -13.60
C THR A 5 2.08 -2.70 -12.28
N VAL A 6 1.41 -2.26 -11.22
CA VAL A 6 2.01 -2.15 -9.87
C VAL A 6 2.51 -3.52 -9.40
N LEU A 7 1.72 -4.57 -9.58
CA LEU A 7 2.08 -5.94 -9.17
C LEU A 7 3.27 -6.49 -9.97
N LYS A 8 3.29 -6.30 -11.30
CA LYS A 8 4.41 -6.73 -12.14
C LYS A 8 5.72 -6.08 -11.70
N GLN A 9 5.70 -4.78 -11.39
CA GLN A 9 6.89 -4.07 -10.95
C GLN A 9 7.36 -4.49 -9.57
N VAL A 10 6.43 -4.68 -8.61
CA VAL A 10 6.82 -5.13 -7.27
C VAL A 10 7.52 -6.48 -7.35
N LYS A 11 7.02 -7.42 -8.18
CA LYS A 11 7.66 -8.72 -8.42
C LYS A 11 9.04 -8.56 -9.06
N GLN A 12 9.15 -7.76 -10.11
CA GLN A 12 10.41 -7.56 -10.82
C GLN A 12 11.47 -6.96 -9.88
N LYS A 13 11.10 -5.98 -9.06
CA LYS A 13 12.01 -5.32 -8.12
C LYS A 13 12.36 -6.20 -6.94
N ALA A 14 11.39 -6.94 -6.40
CA ALA A 14 11.64 -7.96 -5.38
C ALA A 14 12.70 -8.96 -5.85
N LYS A 15 12.54 -9.53 -7.05
CA LYS A 15 13.52 -10.46 -7.64
C LYS A 15 14.90 -9.81 -7.86
N GLN A 16 14.96 -8.58 -8.39
CA GLN A 16 16.22 -7.87 -8.61
C GLN A 16 16.97 -7.55 -7.32
N LEU A 17 16.25 -7.33 -6.23
CA LEU A 17 16.82 -6.92 -4.94
C LEU A 17 16.98 -8.09 -3.97
N GLY A 18 16.56 -9.31 -4.33
CA GLY A 18 16.55 -10.46 -3.42
C GLY A 18 15.61 -10.28 -2.22
N LEU A 19 14.49 -9.57 -2.41
CA LEU A 19 13.50 -9.26 -1.38
C LEU A 19 12.19 -10.00 -1.61
N ALA A 20 11.36 -10.12 -0.58
CA ALA A 20 9.99 -10.63 -0.72
C ALA A 20 9.07 -9.60 -1.40
N ALA A 21 8.29 -10.06 -2.38
CA ALA A 21 7.20 -9.33 -3.01
C ALA A 21 5.95 -9.36 -2.12
N VAL A 22 5.60 -8.22 -1.53
CA VAL A 22 4.45 -8.09 -0.62
C VAL A 22 3.44 -7.10 -1.18
N VAL A 23 2.16 -7.48 -1.15
CA VAL A 23 1.05 -6.56 -1.38
C VAL A 23 0.45 -6.16 -0.04
N MET A 24 0.26 -4.86 0.16
CA MET A 24 -0.45 -4.34 1.33
C MET A 24 -1.87 -3.90 0.92
N THR A 25 -2.87 -4.31 1.68
CA THR A 25 -4.27 -3.92 1.48
C THR A 25 -4.94 -3.63 2.82
N PHE A 26 -6.16 -3.08 2.78
CA PHE A 26 -6.92 -2.65 3.95
C PHE A 26 -8.27 -3.35 4.01
N GLU A 27 -8.65 -3.79 5.20
CA GLU A 27 -9.98 -4.32 5.49
C GLU A 27 -10.46 -3.81 6.87
N PRO A 28 -11.65 -3.18 6.98
CA PRO A 28 -12.51 -2.73 5.88
C PRO A 28 -11.80 -1.69 4.99
N GLN A 29 -12.36 -1.38 3.82
CA GLN A 29 -11.75 -0.37 2.95
C GLN A 29 -11.90 1.03 3.59
N PRO A 30 -10.94 1.96 3.41
CA PRO A 30 -11.01 3.29 4.03
C PRO A 30 -12.34 4.02 3.81
N LEU A 31 -12.89 3.94 2.60
CA LEU A 31 -14.19 4.56 2.28
C LEU A 31 -15.37 3.95 3.04
N GLU A 32 -15.30 2.68 3.43
CA GLU A 32 -16.35 2.04 4.23
C GLU A 32 -16.34 2.53 5.67
N LEU A 33 -15.14 2.82 6.21
CA LEU A 33 -15.01 3.43 7.53
C LEU A 33 -15.58 4.86 7.55
N PHE A 34 -15.27 5.66 6.51
CA PHE A 34 -15.68 7.07 6.45
C PHE A 34 -17.11 7.29 5.95
N MET A 35 -17.57 6.49 4.98
CA MET A 35 -18.85 6.72 4.30
C MET A 35 -19.92 5.68 4.64
N ARG A 36 -19.60 4.62 5.38
CA ARG A 36 -20.54 3.55 5.81
C ARG A 36 -21.48 3.14 4.67
N GLN A 37 -22.77 3.49 4.76
CA GLN A 37 -23.82 3.14 3.79
C GLN A 37 -23.68 3.82 2.42
N LYS A 38 -22.91 4.90 2.33
CA LYS A 38 -22.60 5.61 1.07
C LYS A 38 -21.30 5.14 0.43
N ALA A 39 -20.64 4.12 1.00
CA ALA A 39 -19.43 3.58 0.40
C ALA A 39 -19.76 2.91 -0.96
N PRO A 40 -18.90 3.07 -1.98
CA PRO A 40 -19.09 2.39 -3.25
C PRO A 40 -19.19 0.87 -3.06
N ALA A 41 -20.02 0.22 -3.88
CA ALA A 41 -20.08 -1.23 -3.89
C ALA A 41 -18.69 -1.82 -4.20
N ARG A 42 -18.28 -2.83 -3.43
CA ARG A 42 -17.02 -3.52 -3.69
C ARG A 42 -17.10 -4.24 -5.03
N LEU A 43 -16.08 -4.06 -5.87
CA LEU A 43 -15.91 -4.86 -7.09
C LEU A 43 -15.69 -6.35 -6.78
N THR A 44 -14.97 -6.64 -5.70
CA THR A 44 -14.65 -8.00 -5.24
C THR A 44 -14.57 -8.04 -3.72
N ARG A 45 -14.97 -9.14 -3.10
CA ARG A 45 -14.76 -9.38 -1.66
C ARG A 45 -13.27 -9.64 -1.38
N LEU A 46 -12.85 -9.47 -0.11
CA LEU A 46 -11.47 -9.74 0.29
C LEU A 46 -11.05 -11.18 -0.02
N ARG A 47 -11.94 -12.15 0.23
CA ARG A 47 -11.70 -13.57 -0.06
C ARG A 47 -11.40 -13.81 -1.54
N ASP A 48 -12.21 -13.26 -2.43
CA ASP A 48 -12.02 -13.42 -3.88
C ASP A 48 -10.74 -12.70 -4.34
N LYS A 49 -10.48 -11.50 -3.80
CA LYS A 49 -9.23 -10.78 -4.03
C LYS A 49 -8.02 -11.62 -3.61
N PHE A 50 -8.07 -12.26 -2.44
CA PHE A 50 -7.00 -13.14 -1.97
C PHE A 50 -6.77 -14.30 -2.94
N VAL A 51 -7.83 -14.98 -3.40
CA VAL A 51 -7.74 -16.08 -4.39
C VAL A 51 -7.15 -15.61 -5.72
N GLN A 52 -7.43 -14.38 -6.16
CA GLN A 52 -6.80 -13.87 -7.39
C GLN A 52 -5.34 -13.48 -7.17
N LEU A 53 -5.02 -12.86 -6.03
CA LEU A 53 -3.64 -12.47 -5.70
C LEU A 53 -2.74 -13.68 -5.44
N SER A 54 -3.26 -14.78 -4.90
CA SER A 54 -2.50 -16.01 -4.68
C SER A 54 -2.03 -16.67 -5.98
N LYS A 55 -2.64 -16.32 -7.13
CA LYS A 55 -2.22 -16.79 -8.45
C LYS A 55 -1.07 -15.97 -9.06
N LEU A 56 -0.62 -14.89 -8.39
CA LEU A 56 0.30 -13.91 -8.98
C LEU A 56 1.75 -14.08 -8.50
N ASP A 57 2.16 -15.22 -7.95
CA ASP A 57 3.47 -15.46 -7.30
C ASP A 57 3.92 -14.28 -6.43
N LEU A 58 3.03 -13.82 -5.55
CA LEU A 58 3.38 -12.91 -4.48
C LEU A 58 3.80 -13.73 -3.26
N ASP A 59 4.84 -13.30 -2.56
CA ASP A 59 5.29 -14.01 -1.36
C ASP A 59 4.29 -13.84 -0.22
N ARG A 60 3.73 -12.64 -0.07
CA ARG A 60 2.82 -12.31 1.05
C ARG A 60 1.74 -11.30 0.66
N LEU A 61 0.56 -11.46 1.26
CA LEU A 61 -0.47 -10.42 1.35
C LEU A 61 -0.55 -9.92 2.79
N LEU A 62 -0.26 -8.64 2.99
CA LEU A 62 -0.46 -7.96 4.26
C LEU A 62 -1.82 -7.25 4.25
N CYS A 63 -2.76 -7.75 5.03
CA CYS A 63 -4.06 -7.09 5.22
C CYS A 63 -4.04 -6.32 6.54
N ILE A 64 -4.06 -4.99 6.45
CA ILE A 64 -4.12 -4.10 7.62
C ILE A 64 -5.58 -3.90 8.01
N ASN A 65 -5.86 -4.07 9.29
CA ASN A 65 -7.16 -3.70 9.85
C ASN A 65 -7.32 -2.18 9.85
N PHE A 66 -8.11 -1.63 8.92
CA PHE A 66 -8.29 -0.19 8.82
C PHE A 66 -9.41 0.28 9.75
N ASN A 67 -9.03 0.73 10.94
CA ASN A 67 -9.92 1.22 11.97
C ASN A 67 -9.70 2.73 12.23
N LYS A 68 -10.47 3.30 13.16
CA LYS A 68 -10.35 4.73 13.52
C LYS A 68 -8.97 5.09 14.06
N GLU A 69 -8.35 4.21 14.82
CA GLU A 69 -7.01 4.43 15.37
C GLU A 69 -5.97 4.52 14.26
N PHE A 70 -5.98 3.57 13.33
CA PHE A 70 -5.10 3.58 12.16
C PHE A 70 -5.33 4.81 11.28
N ALA A 71 -6.59 5.23 11.11
CA ALA A 71 -6.93 6.44 10.37
C ALA A 71 -6.40 7.72 11.03
N GLN A 72 -6.10 7.71 12.32
CA GLN A 72 -5.50 8.83 13.06
C GLN A 72 -3.96 8.77 13.11
N LEU A 73 -3.35 7.73 12.54
CA LEU A 73 -1.90 7.56 12.54
C LEU A 73 -1.21 8.69 11.76
N PRO A 74 -0.29 9.48 12.35
CA PRO A 74 0.43 10.53 11.62
C PRO A 74 1.21 9.97 10.43
N ALA A 75 1.27 10.71 9.32
CA ALA A 75 2.00 10.29 8.11
C ALA A 75 3.47 9.93 8.40
N LYS A 76 4.12 10.67 9.30
CA LYS A 76 5.49 10.38 9.77
C LYS A 76 5.60 8.99 10.42
N GLN A 77 4.68 8.66 11.32
CA GLN A 77 4.70 7.37 12.01
C GLN A 77 4.38 6.21 11.07
N PHE A 78 3.48 6.42 10.10
CA PHE A 78 3.22 5.42 9.06
C PHE A 78 4.51 5.07 8.28
N VAL A 79 5.31 6.05 7.89
CA VAL A 79 6.56 5.78 7.16
C VAL A 79 7.63 5.19 8.08
N GLU A 80 7.91 5.84 9.22
CA GLU A 80 9.03 5.46 10.08
C GLU A 80 8.77 4.19 10.87
N LYS A 81 7.64 4.13 11.57
CA LYS A 81 7.32 3.02 12.47
C LYS A 81 6.80 1.82 11.70
N LEU A 82 5.80 2.02 10.84
CA LEU A 82 5.18 0.89 10.14
C LEU A 82 6.03 0.42 8.96
N LEU A 83 6.29 1.27 7.96
CA LEU A 83 6.98 0.81 6.75
C LEU A 83 8.46 0.45 7.00
N ILE A 84 9.18 1.26 7.78
CA ILE A 84 10.63 1.09 7.93
C ILE A 84 10.97 0.20 9.13
N GLU A 85 10.53 0.54 10.34
CA GLU A 85 10.93 -0.19 11.55
C GLU A 85 10.25 -1.57 11.65
N GLN A 86 8.93 -1.65 11.47
CA GLN A 86 8.18 -2.90 11.63
C GLN A 86 8.27 -3.80 10.40
N LEU A 87 8.08 -3.25 9.20
CA LEU A 87 8.04 -4.03 7.96
C LEU A 87 9.39 -4.12 7.24
N GLY A 88 10.37 -3.27 7.59
CA GLY A 88 11.68 -3.30 6.95
C GLY A 88 11.68 -2.97 5.46
N VAL A 89 10.67 -2.23 4.97
CA VAL A 89 10.48 -1.98 3.53
C VAL A 89 11.69 -1.26 2.95
N LYS A 90 12.28 -1.87 1.92
CA LYS A 90 13.42 -1.29 1.16
C LYS A 90 13.00 -0.67 -0.17
N TYR A 91 11.87 -1.12 -0.71
CA TYR A 91 11.32 -0.62 -1.96
C TYR A 91 9.80 -0.56 -1.88
N LEU A 92 9.22 0.61 -2.14
CA LEU A 92 7.78 0.82 -2.11
C LEU A 92 7.29 1.29 -3.48
N VAL A 93 6.32 0.55 -4.03
CA VAL A 93 5.60 0.90 -5.27
C VAL A 93 4.20 1.36 -4.90
N VAL A 94 3.82 2.56 -5.34
CA VAL A 94 2.51 3.15 -5.09
C VAL A 94 1.91 3.71 -6.36
N GLY A 95 0.58 3.82 -6.42
CA GLY A 95 -0.11 4.56 -7.48
C GLY A 95 -0.04 6.08 -7.27
N ASP A 96 -0.32 6.86 -8.31
CA ASP A 96 -0.31 8.33 -8.25
C ASP A 96 -1.23 8.92 -7.17
N ASP A 97 -2.40 8.32 -6.97
CA ASP A 97 -3.40 8.78 -6.00
C ASP A 97 -3.14 8.31 -4.56
N PHE A 98 -1.94 7.77 -4.28
CA PHE A 98 -1.60 7.24 -2.98
C PHE A 98 -1.55 8.34 -1.91
N ARG A 99 -2.48 8.25 -0.98
CA ARG A 99 -2.57 9.10 0.22
C ARG A 99 -2.60 8.24 1.47
N PHE A 100 -1.96 8.70 2.53
CA PHE A 100 -1.87 7.98 3.80
C PHE A 100 -1.73 8.93 4.99
N GLY A 101 -1.78 8.35 6.18
CA GLY A 101 -1.73 9.08 7.43
C GLY A 101 -3.00 9.88 7.72
N LYS A 102 -3.06 10.43 8.93
CA LYS A 102 -4.14 11.27 9.42
C LYS A 102 -4.49 12.36 8.42
N ASP A 103 -5.77 12.51 8.14
CA ASP A 103 -6.33 13.50 7.22
C ASP A 103 -5.67 13.53 5.83
N ARG A 104 -5.13 12.38 5.38
CA ARG A 104 -4.46 12.23 4.07
C ARG A 104 -3.25 13.16 3.88
N GLN A 105 -2.62 13.56 4.98
CA GLN A 105 -1.46 14.47 4.98
C GLN A 105 -0.22 13.85 4.31
N GLY A 106 -0.15 12.53 4.19
CA GLY A 106 0.92 11.81 3.52
C GLY A 106 0.61 11.58 2.04
N ASP A 107 1.63 11.79 1.20
CA ASP A 107 1.64 11.45 -0.22
C ASP A 107 3.03 11.00 -0.66
N PHE A 108 3.21 10.78 -1.97
CA PHE A 108 4.51 10.40 -2.51
C PHE A 108 5.62 11.42 -2.20
N ALA A 109 5.32 12.73 -2.27
CA ALA A 109 6.32 13.76 -1.98
C ALA A 109 6.75 13.71 -0.50
N PHE A 110 5.79 13.48 0.41
CA PHE A 110 6.08 13.24 1.82
C PHE A 110 7.01 12.02 2.00
N CYS A 111 6.67 10.88 1.39
CA CYS A 111 7.50 9.68 1.40
C CYS A 111 8.91 9.99 0.85
N SER A 112 9.01 10.66 -0.30
CA SER A 112 10.29 10.96 -0.95
C SER A 112 11.20 11.82 -0.09
N LYS A 113 10.64 12.85 0.56
CA LYS A 113 11.40 13.71 1.47
C LYS A 113 11.93 12.94 2.68
N ARG A 114 11.15 11.99 3.21
CA ARG A 114 11.55 11.18 4.37
C ARG A 114 12.50 10.03 4.01
N ALA A 115 12.26 9.42 2.85
CA ALA A 115 13.04 8.34 2.27
C ALA A 115 14.49 8.76 1.93
N ARG A 116 14.74 10.01 1.56
CA ARG A 116 16.11 10.51 1.28
C ARG A 116 17.07 10.35 2.47
N SER A 117 16.55 10.33 3.69
CA SER A 117 17.34 10.13 4.91
C SER A 117 17.37 8.66 5.36
N MET A 118 16.80 7.73 4.59
CA MET A 118 16.48 6.36 5.01
C MET A 118 16.76 5.35 3.87
N VAL A 119 16.74 4.05 4.18
CA VAL A 119 17.03 2.96 3.21
C VAL A 119 15.85 2.68 2.26
N LEU A 120 14.77 3.45 2.35
CA LEU A 120 13.55 3.24 1.57
C LEU A 120 13.68 3.85 0.17
N LYS A 121 13.62 3.03 -0.88
CA LYS A 121 13.51 3.49 -2.27
C LYS A 121 12.04 3.53 -2.69
N LEU A 122 11.67 4.50 -3.52
CA LEU A 122 10.29 4.75 -3.91
C LEU A 122 10.11 4.72 -5.43
N SER A 123 8.96 4.23 -5.89
CA SER A 123 8.51 4.32 -7.27
C SER A 123 7.02 4.59 -7.34
N VAL A 124 6.64 5.48 -8.26
CA VAL A 124 5.25 5.83 -8.56
C VAL A 124 4.87 5.19 -9.87
N GLN A 125 3.67 4.64 -9.91
CA GLN A 125 3.03 4.14 -11.11
C GLN A 125 1.78 4.92 -11.43
N ARG A 126 1.75 5.45 -12.66
CA ARG A 126 0.54 6.04 -13.19
C ARG A 126 -0.52 4.95 -13.36
N ALA A 127 -1.61 5.09 -12.62
CA ALA A 127 -2.79 4.27 -12.85
C ALA A 127 -3.44 4.78 -14.14
N PHE A 128 -3.10 4.18 -15.28
CA PHE A 128 -3.93 4.32 -16.47
C PHE A 128 -5.26 3.62 -16.16
N VAL A 129 -6.30 4.44 -15.96
CA VAL A 129 -7.70 4.00 -15.96
C VAL A 129 -7.98 3.36 -17.31
#